data_AF-A0A920BC95-F1
#
_entry.id   AF-A0A920BC95-F1
#
_cell.length_a   1.000
_cell.length_b   1.000
_cell.length_c   1.000
_cell.angle_alpha   90.00
_cell.angle_beta   90.00
_cell.angle_gamma   90.00
#
_symmetry.space_group_name_H-M   'P 1'
#
loop_
_entity.id
_entity.type
_entity.pdbx_description
1 polymer ?
#
loop_
_entity_poly.entity_id
_entity_poly.type
_entity_poly.pdbx_seq_one_letter_code
_entity_poly.pdbx_strand_id
1 'polypeptide(L)'
;MPGRWEPMEEPSVSNRSYAEWWGYGSLQLQTRHRQSVHQIRWNGELYWDRAGIVTDLSLTSDTLLSFESLDLNQQKLTLTSAASGIELQSQLRMDDPNEALISGDADLKFNQGISIDEGLISSTSGTVSINASSSLTNNGSLSVSSGTLELGGDFQKNGGSLSIGDSTFKLLSDLNWTSDSLLEVSALDLNNLALTLGSGSSDFKINNALTLDEAGEKLISGSADVEFTELLSISNGELSSSGGEIRFDKGLDLSGGKVEIHNSNIIFGSEPGNEVSLVQTGTAATFDAGSSSLQLLQNLTLQSSSELVFQSLDLNSRELTLANETSDLSLKNQLILDEASEKIITGTADLKLEGGIQMSAGEITSTGGTLVLSETSPNLFQNDAILELLNTNLESAGSGDSILTLDGEPNLSMNGGSITRITLERTEGTVGTISTRGEVTCIASCQGFDETGSYGFNTHGLYREVVSANWKLSEAEGERKNARIRVKLLSRPENEVSLFLSSSDVSEVSMDSVSTHL
;
A
#
# COMPACT_ATOMS: atom_id res chain seq x y z
N MET A 1 22.17 40.34 40.81
CA MET A 1 21.00 40.63 41.68
C MET A 1 19.78 40.60 40.79
N PRO A 2 18.73 39.82 41.09
CA PRO A 2 17.51 39.87 40.29
C PRO A 2 16.82 41.20 40.56
N GLY A 3 16.81 42.08 39.55
CA GLY A 3 16.10 43.35 39.59
C GLY A 3 14.61 43.10 39.42
N ARG A 4 13.83 43.48 40.42
CA ARG A 4 12.37 43.52 40.33
C ARG A 4 12.02 44.80 39.57
N TRP A 5 11.62 44.67 38.30
CA TRP A 5 11.26 45.84 37.48
C TRP A 5 9.77 46.15 37.68
N GLU A 6 9.49 47.33 38.22
CA GLU A 6 8.13 47.85 38.38
C GLU A 6 7.66 48.46 37.05
N PRO A 7 6.38 48.30 36.66
CA PRO A 7 5.83 49.08 35.56
C PRO A 7 5.80 50.56 35.96
N MET A 8 6.28 51.44 35.09
CA MET A 8 6.01 52.88 35.24
C MET A 8 4.48 53.10 35.19
N GLU A 9 3.98 53.94 36.10
CA GLU A 9 2.60 54.41 36.11
C GLU A 9 2.17 54.91 34.71
N GLU A 10 0.90 54.66 34.37
CA GLU A 10 0.26 55.05 33.11
C GLU A 10 0.61 56.49 32.72
N PRO A 11 1.22 56.73 31.54
CA PRO A 11 1.13 58.03 30.93
C PRO A 11 -0.29 58.19 30.40
N SER A 12 -0.99 59.18 30.95
CA SER A 12 -2.25 59.68 30.42
C SER A 12 -2.19 59.85 28.89
N VAL A 13 -3.15 59.23 28.21
CA VAL A 13 -3.64 59.43 26.83
C VAL A 13 -2.80 60.38 25.95
N SER A 14 -2.39 59.84 24.79
CA SER A 14 -1.84 60.50 23.59
C SER A 14 -0.32 60.50 23.41
N ASN A 15 0.23 59.34 23.01
CA ASN A 15 1.03 59.18 21.79
C ASN A 15 1.58 57.76 21.75
N ARG A 16 1.63 57.15 20.56
CA ARG A 16 2.36 55.89 20.35
C ARG A 16 3.84 56.14 20.64
N SER A 17 4.29 55.76 21.82
CA SER A 17 5.70 55.64 22.15
C SER A 17 6.12 54.19 21.90
N TYR A 18 6.91 53.97 20.85
CA TYR A 18 7.69 52.75 20.71
C TYR A 18 8.74 52.76 21.83
N ALA A 19 8.74 51.73 22.68
CA ALA A 19 9.79 51.51 23.64
C ALA A 19 10.59 50.29 23.15
N GLU A 20 11.74 50.53 22.53
CA GLU A 20 12.71 49.48 22.22
C GLU A 20 13.50 49.19 23.49
N TRP A 21 13.40 47.96 24.01
CA TRP A 21 14.14 47.52 25.19
C TRP A 21 15.18 46.50 24.77
N TRP A 22 16.46 46.89 24.83
CA TRP A 22 17.60 45.99 24.66
C TRP A 22 18.24 45.75 26.03
N GLY A 23 18.23 44.50 26.52
CA GLY A 23 18.87 44.17 27.79
C GLY A 23 19.03 42.66 28.03
N TYR A 24 20.22 42.26 28.50
CA TYR A 24 20.49 40.91 29.03
C TYR A 24 19.94 40.80 30.46
N GLY A 25 19.13 39.77 30.75
CA GLY A 25 18.48 39.60 32.05
C GLY A 25 17.40 38.52 32.11
N SER A 26 17.06 38.10 33.33
CA SER A 26 15.94 37.20 33.60
C SER A 26 14.67 37.98 33.96
N LEU A 27 13.54 37.65 33.32
CA LEU A 27 12.23 38.23 33.62
C LEU A 27 11.37 37.22 34.36
N GLN A 28 10.94 37.58 35.56
CA GLN A 28 9.92 36.85 36.32
C GLN A 28 8.58 37.52 36.05
N LEU A 29 7.72 36.86 35.27
CA LEU A 29 6.40 37.37 34.95
C LEU A 29 5.47 37.08 36.13
N GLN A 30 5.24 38.08 36.99
CA GLN A 30 4.39 37.99 38.17
C GLN A 30 3.20 38.95 38.08
N THR A 31 1.99 38.47 38.35
CA THR A 31 0.85 39.34 38.69
C THR A 31 0.83 39.59 40.21
N ARG A 32 0.65 40.85 40.66
CA ARG A 32 0.48 41.17 42.09
C ARG A 32 -0.90 41.76 42.40
N HIS A 33 -1.61 41.01 43.25
CA HIS A 33 -2.65 41.40 44.23
C HIS A 33 -3.96 42.07 43.77
N ARG A 34 -5.05 41.33 44.04
CA ARG A 34 -6.42 41.76 44.40
C ARG A 34 -7.26 42.56 43.40
N GLN A 35 -6.79 42.77 42.18
CA GLN A 35 -7.66 42.90 41.01
C GLN A 35 -7.12 42.00 39.90
N SER A 36 -7.96 41.10 39.44
CA SER A 36 -7.67 39.99 38.55
C SER A 36 -7.28 40.45 37.14
N VAL A 37 -6.05 40.95 36.94
CA VAL A 37 -5.51 41.19 35.60
C VAL A 37 -4.62 40.01 35.22
N HIS A 38 -5.20 39.08 34.46
CA HIS A 38 -4.60 37.83 33.98
C HIS A 38 -3.81 37.99 32.67
N GLN A 39 -3.67 39.22 32.16
CA GLN A 39 -3.22 39.50 30.80
C GLN A 39 -2.06 40.50 30.82
N ILE A 40 -0.92 40.10 30.24
CA ILE A 40 0.15 41.04 29.88
C ILE A 40 -0.02 41.36 28.39
N ARG A 41 -0.08 42.66 28.06
CA ARG A 41 -0.08 43.15 26.67
C ARG A 41 1.25 43.81 26.37
N TRP A 42 1.89 43.40 25.29
CA TRP A 42 3.14 43.98 24.83
C TRP A 42 3.00 44.43 23.37
N ASN A 43 3.64 45.56 23.03
CA ASN A 43 3.71 46.08 21.68
C ASN A 43 5.18 46.27 21.26
N GLY A 44 5.72 45.39 20.41
CA GLY A 44 7.11 45.47 19.86
C GLY A 44 8.00 44.23 20.08
N GLU A 45 9.06 44.09 19.28
CA GLU A 45 10.01 42.95 19.38
C GLU A 45 10.68 42.87 20.75
N LEU A 46 10.74 41.67 21.33
CA LEU A 46 11.19 41.46 22.69
C LEU A 46 12.10 40.22 22.77
N TYR A 47 13.31 40.41 23.30
CA TYR A 47 14.35 39.38 23.45
C TYR A 47 14.78 39.28 24.92
N TRP A 48 14.69 38.09 25.54
CA TRP A 48 15.20 37.83 26.91
C TRP A 48 16.03 36.55 27.00
N ASP A 49 16.98 36.51 27.94
CA ASP A 49 17.80 35.32 28.19
C ASP A 49 17.03 34.19 28.91
N ARG A 50 16.07 34.55 29.76
CA ARG A 50 15.25 33.57 30.48
C ARG A 50 13.90 34.16 30.89
N ALA A 51 12.83 33.49 30.50
CA ALA A 51 11.48 33.73 30.99
C ALA A 51 11.11 32.64 32.01
N GLY A 52 10.72 33.05 33.21
CA GLY A 52 10.11 32.16 34.21
C GLY A 52 8.74 32.68 34.61
N ILE A 53 7.73 31.82 34.60
CA ILE A 53 6.40 32.16 35.11
C ILE A 53 6.23 31.63 36.53
N VAL A 54 5.61 32.41 37.41
CA VAL A 54 5.40 32.01 38.82
C VAL A 54 3.94 31.76 39.17
N THR A 55 3.06 32.09 38.24
CA THR A 55 1.61 31.86 38.26
C THR A 55 1.15 31.58 36.84
N ASP A 56 0.01 30.93 36.67
CA ASP A 56 -0.67 30.88 35.38
C ASP A 56 -0.73 32.27 34.73
N LEU A 57 -0.38 32.31 33.45
CA LEU A 57 -0.20 33.56 32.72
C LEU A 57 -0.90 33.49 31.36
N SER A 58 -1.72 34.49 31.04
CA SER A 58 -2.17 34.73 29.68
C SER A 58 -1.38 35.90 29.06
N LEU A 59 -0.85 35.67 27.86
CA LEU A 59 0.03 36.61 27.17
C LEU A 59 -0.59 37.03 25.84
N THR A 60 -0.56 38.34 25.58
CA THR A 60 -0.94 38.93 24.30
C THR A 60 0.22 39.78 23.80
N SER A 61 0.68 39.53 22.59
CA SER A 61 1.66 40.35 21.90
C SER A 61 1.19 40.60 20.47
N ASP A 62 1.55 41.76 19.92
CA ASP A 62 1.36 42.08 18.51
C ASP A 62 2.56 41.68 17.64
N THR A 63 3.61 41.11 18.25
CA THR A 63 4.81 40.59 17.60
C THR A 63 5.26 39.26 18.21
N LEU A 64 6.08 38.53 17.44
CA LEU A 64 6.82 37.35 17.90
C LEU A 64 7.62 37.66 19.17
N LEU A 65 7.57 36.74 20.13
CA LEU A 65 8.29 36.80 21.39
C LEU A 65 9.43 35.79 21.38
N SER A 66 10.67 36.27 21.43
CA SER A 66 11.85 35.41 21.37
C SER A 66 12.52 35.32 22.74
N PHE A 67 12.76 34.10 23.21
CA PHE A 67 13.44 33.85 24.48
C PHE A 67 14.58 32.86 24.27
N GLU A 68 15.69 33.06 24.97
CA GLU A 68 16.75 32.04 25.00
C GLU A 68 16.26 30.79 25.73
N SER A 69 15.55 30.93 26.86
CA SER A 69 14.96 29.80 27.59
C SER A 69 13.62 30.16 28.24
N LEU A 70 12.72 29.17 28.34
CA LEU A 70 11.44 29.27 29.04
C LEU A 70 11.35 28.19 30.11
N ASP A 71 10.94 28.60 31.31
CA ASP A 71 10.71 27.74 32.46
C ASP A 71 9.29 27.95 32.99
N LEU A 72 8.44 26.93 32.83
CA LEU A 72 7.03 26.98 33.18
C LEU A 72 6.80 26.86 34.71
N ASN A 73 7.78 26.39 35.48
CA ASN A 73 7.71 26.25 36.94
C ASN A 73 6.37 25.69 37.45
N GLN A 74 5.86 24.61 36.86
CA GLN A 74 4.59 23.96 37.25
C GLN A 74 3.34 24.81 36.96
N GLN A 75 3.41 25.75 36.02
CA GLN A 75 2.30 26.65 35.68
C GLN A 75 1.91 26.60 34.20
N LYS A 76 0.77 27.21 33.90
CA LYS A 76 0.24 27.34 32.54
C LYS A 76 0.58 28.69 31.89
N LEU A 77 1.15 28.65 30.70
CA LEU A 77 1.27 29.78 29.77
C LEU A 77 0.23 29.66 28.66
N THR A 78 -0.61 30.67 28.47
CA THR A 78 -1.61 30.73 27.40
C THR A 78 -1.38 31.94 26.50
N LEU A 79 -1.19 31.71 25.22
CA LEU A 79 -1.12 32.75 24.19
C LEU A 79 -2.54 33.05 23.71
N THR A 80 -2.88 34.33 23.64
CA THR A 80 -4.28 34.78 23.44
C THR A 80 -4.53 35.42 22.08
N SER A 81 -3.53 35.46 21.21
CA SER A 81 -3.67 36.00 19.85
C SER A 81 -2.69 35.33 18.92
N ALA A 82 -3.03 35.22 17.63
CA ALA A 82 -2.15 34.63 16.62
C ALA A 82 -0.80 35.36 16.49
N ALA A 83 -0.75 36.67 16.77
CA ALA A 83 0.48 37.44 16.75
C ALA A 83 1.39 37.20 17.96
N SER A 84 0.90 36.51 19.00
CA SER A 84 1.62 36.26 20.25
C SER A 84 2.62 35.10 20.18
N GLY A 85 3.11 34.74 18.99
CA GLY A 85 3.96 33.56 18.80
C GLY A 85 5.21 33.56 19.68
N ILE A 86 5.74 32.37 19.96
CA ILE A 86 6.96 32.19 20.75
C ILE A 86 8.05 31.53 19.92
N GLU A 87 9.26 32.06 20.00
CA GLU A 87 10.49 31.39 19.57
C GLU A 87 11.40 31.12 20.78
N LEU A 88 11.83 29.86 20.94
CA LEU A 88 12.78 29.43 21.97
C LEU A 88 14.10 28.97 21.35
N GLN A 89 15.20 29.51 21.84
CA GLN A 89 16.55 29.13 21.40
C GLN A 89 17.08 27.88 22.11
N SER A 90 16.72 27.65 23.38
CA SER A 90 17.07 26.44 24.14
C SER A 90 15.93 25.40 24.13
N GLN A 91 16.28 24.14 24.44
CA GLN A 91 15.30 23.04 24.56
C GLN A 91 14.27 23.35 25.65
N LEU A 92 12.97 23.27 25.33
CA LEU A 92 11.92 23.32 26.33
C LEU A 92 11.85 21.99 27.07
N ARG A 93 11.85 22.03 28.41
CA ARG A 93 11.66 20.87 29.27
C ARG A 93 10.40 21.05 30.08
N MET A 94 9.58 20.00 30.15
CA MET A 94 8.41 19.94 31.01
C MET A 94 8.41 18.62 31.77
N ASP A 95 8.28 18.68 33.08
CA ASP A 95 8.43 17.53 33.99
C ASP A 95 7.37 17.51 35.12
N ASP A 96 6.38 18.40 35.07
CA ASP A 96 5.27 18.42 36.02
C ASP A 96 3.92 18.44 35.30
N PRO A 97 2.91 17.67 35.78
CA PRO A 97 1.59 17.59 35.14
C PRO A 97 0.81 18.91 35.10
N ASN A 98 1.20 19.92 35.89
CA ASN A 98 0.57 21.23 35.87
C ASN A 98 1.16 22.18 34.81
N GLU A 99 2.31 21.82 34.22
CA GLU A 99 2.92 22.63 33.17
C GLU A 99 2.12 22.53 31.88
N ALA A 100 1.80 23.70 31.32
CA ALA A 100 1.12 23.75 30.04
C ALA A 100 1.52 24.97 29.21
N LEU A 101 1.75 24.75 27.92
CA LEU A 101 1.91 25.80 26.92
C LEU A 101 0.77 25.71 25.90
N ILE A 102 -0.15 26.66 25.95
CA ILE A 102 -1.33 26.71 25.10
C ILE A 102 -1.17 27.86 24.12
N SER A 103 -0.94 27.57 22.83
CA SER A 103 -0.70 28.59 21.81
C SER A 103 -1.99 29.12 21.16
N GLY A 104 -3.05 28.31 21.14
CA GLY A 104 -4.24 28.63 20.36
C GLY A 104 -3.89 28.74 18.87
N ASP A 105 -4.00 29.93 18.30
CA ASP A 105 -3.68 30.21 16.90
C ASP A 105 -2.27 30.81 16.69
N ALA A 106 -1.49 30.94 17.78
CA ALA A 106 -0.15 31.50 17.72
C ALA A 106 0.88 30.46 17.28
N ASP A 107 1.94 30.92 16.60
CA ASP A 107 3.04 30.05 16.20
C ASP A 107 3.96 29.73 17.40
N LEU A 108 4.45 28.49 17.45
CA LEU A 108 5.46 28.04 18.40
C LEU A 108 6.68 27.57 17.62
N LYS A 109 7.86 28.06 17.97
CA LYS A 109 9.12 27.66 17.34
C LYS A 109 10.15 27.27 18.39
N PHE A 110 10.63 26.03 18.31
CA PHE A 110 11.59 25.43 19.23
C PHE A 110 12.86 25.05 18.47
N ASN A 111 13.89 25.90 18.56
CA ASN A 111 15.12 25.72 17.78
C ASN A 111 15.97 24.54 18.27
N GLN A 112 15.89 24.19 19.56
CA GLN A 112 16.67 23.11 20.19
C GLN A 112 15.79 21.96 20.73
N GLY A 113 14.61 21.75 20.12
CA GLY A 113 13.75 20.62 20.43
C GLY A 113 12.91 20.79 21.70
N ILE A 114 12.18 19.73 22.06
CA ILE A 114 11.37 19.65 23.27
C ILE A 114 11.63 18.33 24.02
N SER A 115 11.51 18.33 25.35
CA SER A 115 11.59 17.12 26.17
C SER A 115 10.48 17.17 27.21
N ILE A 116 9.41 16.43 26.97
CA ILE A 116 8.17 16.49 27.75
C ILE A 116 7.98 15.13 28.43
N ASP A 117 8.24 15.10 29.73
CA ASP A 117 7.99 13.94 30.58
C ASP A 117 6.57 13.97 31.18
N GLU A 118 6.14 15.16 31.57
CA GLU A 118 4.80 15.45 32.05
C GLU A 118 4.36 16.81 31.49
N GLY A 119 3.05 17.08 31.52
CA GLY A 119 2.48 18.36 31.05
C GLY A 119 2.06 18.36 29.58
N LEU A 120 1.64 19.53 29.09
CA LEU A 120 0.93 19.68 27.81
C LEU A 120 1.42 20.86 26.96
N ILE A 121 1.76 20.60 25.70
CA ILE A 121 1.79 21.62 24.64
C ILE A 121 0.54 21.45 23.78
N SER A 122 -0.27 22.50 23.62
CA SER A 122 -1.48 22.46 22.81
C SER A 122 -1.59 23.65 21.86
N SER A 123 -1.77 23.35 20.58
CA SER A 123 -2.06 24.30 19.51
C SER A 123 -3.37 23.95 18.82
N THR A 124 -4.22 24.94 18.58
CA THR A 124 -5.47 24.76 17.84
C THR A 124 -5.37 25.17 16.38
N SER A 125 -4.36 25.97 16.04
CA SER A 125 -3.99 26.38 14.68
C SER A 125 -2.50 26.77 14.66
N GLY A 126 -2.10 27.64 13.73
CA GLY A 126 -0.73 28.15 13.60
C GLY A 126 0.28 27.07 13.21
N THR A 127 1.56 27.41 13.31
CA THR A 127 2.68 26.51 13.06
C THR A 127 3.37 26.16 14.37
N VAL A 128 3.48 24.86 14.68
CA VAL A 128 4.36 24.34 15.73
C VAL A 128 5.60 23.75 15.06
N SER A 129 6.75 24.40 15.22
CA SER A 129 7.99 24.10 14.50
C SER A 129 9.08 23.68 15.47
N ILE A 130 9.61 22.46 15.33
CA ILE A 130 10.58 21.86 16.25
C ILE A 130 11.79 21.35 15.46
N ASN A 131 12.92 22.05 15.55
CA ASN A 131 14.07 21.89 14.64
C ASN A 131 15.20 20.97 15.16
N ALA A 132 14.97 20.21 16.24
CA ALA A 132 15.99 19.34 16.82
C ALA A 132 15.38 18.19 17.61
N SER A 133 16.25 17.32 18.14
CA SER A 133 15.87 16.11 18.87
C SER A 133 14.84 16.39 19.96
N SER A 134 13.75 15.63 19.89
CA SER A 134 12.58 15.82 20.72
C SER A 134 12.07 14.51 21.30
N SER A 135 11.50 14.57 22.50
CA SER A 135 10.99 13.38 23.17
C SER A 135 9.69 13.62 23.94
N LEU A 136 8.78 12.66 23.83
CA LEU A 136 7.60 12.51 24.68
C LEU A 136 7.74 11.21 25.48
N THR A 137 7.73 11.32 26.81
CA THR A 137 7.81 10.19 27.74
C THR A 137 6.68 10.27 28.77
N ASN A 138 6.51 9.22 29.57
CA ASN A 138 5.53 9.16 30.67
C ASN A 138 4.13 9.68 30.27
N ASN A 139 3.70 10.86 30.75
CA ASN A 139 2.41 11.47 30.40
C ASN A 139 2.55 12.79 29.62
N GLY A 140 3.74 13.10 29.11
CA GLY A 140 3.97 14.28 28.29
C GLY A 140 3.10 14.28 27.03
N SER A 141 2.50 15.43 26.73
CA SER A 141 1.55 15.55 25.63
C SER A 141 1.89 16.70 24.67
N LEU A 142 1.86 16.40 23.38
CA LEU A 142 1.84 17.39 22.30
C LEU A 142 0.56 17.22 21.49
N SER A 143 -0.26 18.25 21.44
CA SER A 143 -1.51 18.26 20.67
C SER A 143 -1.53 19.44 19.70
N VAL A 144 -1.62 19.16 18.41
CA VAL A 144 -1.77 20.16 17.33
C VAL A 144 -3.03 19.78 16.57
N SER A 145 -4.18 20.38 16.89
CA SER A 145 -5.45 19.89 16.34
C SER A 145 -5.69 20.33 14.88
N SER A 146 -5.06 21.43 14.46
CA SER A 146 -5.09 21.97 13.11
C SER A 146 -3.85 22.86 12.88
N GLY A 147 -3.63 23.31 11.65
CA GLY A 147 -2.46 24.11 11.26
C GLY A 147 -1.33 23.25 10.71
N THR A 148 -0.10 23.51 11.15
CA THR A 148 1.09 22.78 10.67
C THR A 148 1.96 22.35 11.84
N LEU A 149 2.33 21.07 11.88
CA LEU A 149 3.41 20.57 12.73
C LEU A 149 4.64 20.38 11.84
N GLU A 150 5.72 21.10 12.12
CA GLU A 150 7.00 20.96 11.43
C GLU A 150 8.02 20.29 12.37
N LEU A 151 8.61 19.17 11.97
CA LEU A 151 9.62 18.46 12.76
C LEU A 151 10.92 18.27 12.00
N GLY A 152 12.04 18.31 12.71
CA GLY A 152 13.37 17.93 12.23
C GLY A 152 14.18 17.18 13.29
N GLY A 153 15.28 16.58 12.89
CA GLY A 153 16.18 15.82 13.75
C GLY A 153 15.64 14.43 14.13
N ASP A 154 15.55 14.15 15.42
CA ASP A 154 15.02 12.89 15.93
C ASP A 154 13.77 13.14 16.76
N PHE A 155 12.72 12.37 16.57
CA PHE A 155 11.54 12.42 17.44
C PHE A 155 11.31 11.07 18.08
N GLN A 156 11.34 11.02 19.41
CA GLN A 156 11.14 9.79 20.19
C GLN A 156 9.89 9.89 21.05
N LYS A 157 8.91 9.03 20.75
CA LYS A 157 7.73 8.84 21.58
C LYS A 157 7.81 7.48 22.26
N ASN A 158 8.12 7.47 23.55
CA ASN A 158 8.23 6.28 24.40
C ASN A 158 7.35 6.48 25.65
N GLY A 159 6.04 6.51 25.44
CA GLY A 159 5.03 7.01 26.37
C GLY A 159 4.34 8.26 25.84
N GLY A 160 3.63 8.96 26.72
CA GLY A 160 2.97 10.22 26.41
C GLY A 160 1.91 10.12 25.31
N SER A 161 1.49 11.28 24.79
CA SER A 161 0.53 11.38 23.69
C SER A 161 0.97 12.41 22.64
N LEU A 162 0.88 12.02 21.37
CA LEU A 162 0.94 12.94 20.24
C LEU A 162 -0.39 12.88 19.51
N SER A 163 -1.01 14.03 19.28
CA SER A 163 -2.21 14.15 18.44
C SER A 163 -2.04 15.31 17.49
N ILE A 164 -2.17 15.05 16.19
CA ILE A 164 -1.95 16.05 15.14
C ILE A 164 -3.22 16.40 14.34
N GLY A 165 -4.37 15.81 14.67
CA GLY A 165 -5.67 16.13 14.06
C GLY A 165 -5.63 16.26 12.55
N ASP A 166 -6.20 17.35 12.03
CA ASP A 166 -6.23 17.67 10.59
C ASP A 166 -5.01 18.51 10.15
N SER A 167 -3.95 18.56 10.96
CA SER A 167 -2.77 19.37 10.67
C SER A 167 -1.96 18.78 9.51
N THR A 168 -1.26 19.67 8.79
CA THR A 168 -0.20 19.23 7.87
C THR A 168 1.04 18.87 8.67
N PHE A 169 1.57 17.68 8.46
CA PHE A 169 2.84 17.25 9.03
C PHE A 169 3.96 17.50 8.02
N LYS A 170 4.94 18.33 8.38
CA LYS A 170 5.99 18.79 7.47
C LYS A 170 7.39 18.55 8.03
N LEU A 171 8.35 18.25 7.16
CA LEU A 171 9.75 18.10 7.56
C LEU A 171 10.56 19.41 7.46
N LEU A 172 11.39 19.67 8.48
CA LEU A 172 12.37 20.76 8.55
C LEU A 172 13.79 20.30 8.18
N SER A 173 14.08 19.04 8.46
CA SER A 173 15.29 18.31 8.08
C SER A 173 14.91 16.85 7.90
N ASP A 174 15.86 16.01 7.49
CA ASP A 174 15.68 14.56 7.62
C ASP A 174 15.26 14.23 9.06
N LEU A 175 14.25 13.38 9.20
CA LEU A 175 13.60 13.06 10.46
C LEU A 175 13.67 11.56 10.73
N ASN A 176 14.26 11.20 11.87
CA ASN A 176 14.11 9.86 12.44
C ASN A 176 12.92 9.86 13.41
N TRP A 177 11.86 9.18 13.04
CA TRP A 177 10.66 9.02 13.84
C TRP A 177 10.68 7.67 14.55
N THR A 178 10.76 7.66 15.88
CA THR A 178 10.64 6.44 16.69
C THR A 178 9.46 6.57 17.63
N SER A 179 8.51 5.65 17.54
CA SER A 179 7.29 5.65 18.35
C SER A 179 6.97 4.26 18.88
N ASP A 180 6.31 4.24 20.04
CA ASP A 180 5.70 3.06 20.66
C ASP A 180 4.28 2.77 20.17
N SER A 181 3.80 3.56 19.20
CA SER A 181 2.43 3.50 18.66
C SER A 181 2.34 4.11 17.26
N LEU A 182 1.32 3.67 16.51
CA LEU A 182 0.93 4.21 15.20
C LEU A 182 0.74 5.73 15.25
N LEU A 183 1.35 6.42 14.29
CA LEU A 183 1.05 7.82 14.00
C LEU A 183 0.19 7.92 12.74
N GLU A 184 -1.01 8.47 12.89
CA GLU A 184 -1.92 8.78 11.79
C GLU A 184 -1.81 10.27 11.44
N VAL A 185 -1.52 10.56 10.17
CA VAL A 185 -1.37 11.92 9.63
C VAL A 185 -2.41 12.18 8.56
N SER A 186 -2.97 13.39 8.57
CA SER A 186 -3.89 13.83 7.52
C SER A 186 -3.13 14.10 6.22
N ALA A 187 -2.11 14.97 6.27
CA ALA A 187 -1.25 15.28 5.13
C ALA A 187 0.22 15.24 5.56
N LEU A 188 1.08 14.69 4.69
CA LEU A 188 2.53 14.66 4.87
C LEU A 188 3.19 15.49 3.76
N ASP A 189 4.02 16.44 4.16
CA ASP A 189 4.91 17.24 3.31
C ASP A 189 6.36 16.92 3.66
N LEU A 190 7.01 16.08 2.85
CA LEU A 190 8.41 15.71 3.06
C LEU A 190 9.37 16.85 2.73
N ASN A 191 8.94 17.86 1.96
CA ASN A 191 9.73 19.06 1.68
C ASN A 191 11.15 18.73 1.17
N ASN A 192 11.27 17.76 0.24
CA ASN A 192 12.55 17.27 -0.30
C ASN A 192 13.51 16.68 0.75
N LEU A 193 12.96 16.02 1.79
CA LEU A 193 13.71 15.41 2.89
C LEU A 193 13.24 13.96 3.16
N ALA A 194 14.04 13.25 3.96
CA ALA A 194 13.76 11.86 4.32
C ALA A 194 13.03 11.73 5.66
N LEU A 195 11.92 10.97 5.68
CA LEU A 195 11.30 10.43 6.88
C LEU A 195 11.73 8.97 7.06
N THR A 196 12.41 8.67 8.16
CA THR A 196 12.82 7.31 8.53
C THR A 196 12.07 6.84 9.78
N LEU A 197 11.36 5.71 9.67
CA LEU A 197 10.69 5.07 10.80
C LEU A 197 11.70 4.16 11.52
N GLY A 198 12.00 4.50 12.77
CA GLY A 198 13.17 3.99 13.51
C GLY A 198 12.99 2.63 14.19
N SER A 199 11.77 2.09 14.23
CA SER A 199 11.48 0.78 14.84
C SER A 199 10.25 0.13 14.21
N GLY A 200 10.09 -1.19 14.36
CA GLY A 200 8.86 -1.90 13.95
C GLY A 200 7.60 -1.62 14.79
N SER A 201 7.63 -0.62 15.67
CA SER A 201 6.45 -0.08 16.36
C SER A 201 6.13 1.35 15.91
N SER A 202 6.95 1.91 15.03
CA SER A 202 6.84 3.28 14.53
C SER A 202 5.89 3.36 13.34
N ASP A 203 4.78 2.62 13.41
CA ASP A 203 3.84 2.46 12.32
C ASP A 203 3.26 3.81 11.90
N PHE A 204 2.89 3.92 10.63
CA PHE A 204 2.55 5.20 10.04
C PHE A 204 1.38 5.09 9.06
N LYS A 205 0.39 5.98 9.18
CA LYS A 205 -0.79 6.00 8.30
C LYS A 205 -0.98 7.38 7.71
N ILE A 206 -1.13 7.46 6.38
CA ILE A 206 -1.38 8.71 5.65
C ILE A 206 -2.81 8.70 5.09
N ASN A 207 -3.60 9.70 5.49
CA ASN A 207 -5.02 9.78 5.15
C ASN A 207 -5.32 10.50 3.82
N ASN A 208 -4.43 11.38 3.36
CA ASN A 208 -4.56 12.05 2.07
C ASN A 208 -3.57 11.48 1.05
N ALA A 209 -3.77 11.82 -0.22
CA ALA A 209 -2.84 11.47 -1.28
C ALA A 209 -1.42 12.01 -0.96
N LEU A 210 -0.41 11.20 -1.25
CA LEU A 210 1.00 11.57 -1.08
C LEU A 210 1.68 11.59 -2.43
N THR A 211 2.51 12.61 -2.67
CA THR A 211 3.35 12.73 -3.86
C THR A 211 4.81 12.76 -3.44
N LEU A 212 5.65 11.96 -4.10
CA LEU A 212 7.11 11.93 -3.97
C LEU A 212 7.73 12.34 -5.32
N ASP A 213 7.82 13.64 -5.56
CA ASP A 213 8.23 14.24 -6.83
C ASP A 213 9.62 14.88 -6.82
N GLU A 214 10.26 14.95 -5.65
CA GLU A 214 11.63 15.42 -5.50
C GLU A 214 12.58 14.31 -5.02
N ALA A 215 13.83 14.33 -5.49
CA ALA A 215 14.78 13.24 -5.27
C ALA A 215 15.20 13.04 -3.80
N GLY A 216 15.05 14.08 -2.97
CA GLY A 216 15.28 14.03 -1.53
C GLY A 216 14.06 13.55 -0.74
N GLU A 217 12.87 13.46 -1.34
CA GLU A 217 11.67 12.95 -0.67
C GLU A 217 11.76 11.44 -0.54
N LYS A 218 11.95 10.98 0.69
CA LYS A 218 12.09 9.57 1.00
C LYS A 218 11.22 9.19 2.17
N LEU A 219 10.48 8.09 2.02
CA LEU A 219 9.81 7.42 3.12
C LEU A 219 10.45 6.04 3.31
N ILE A 220 11.16 5.90 4.43
CA ILE A 220 11.94 4.70 4.78
C ILE A 220 11.28 4.04 5.98
N SER A 221 10.52 2.97 5.76
CA SER A 221 9.72 2.35 6.84
C SER A 221 10.50 1.36 7.70
N GLY A 222 11.63 0.85 7.22
CA GLY A 222 12.38 -0.18 7.94
C GLY A 222 11.52 -1.44 8.14
N SER A 223 11.17 -1.75 9.38
CA SER A 223 10.29 -2.87 9.72
C SER A 223 8.91 -2.42 10.25
N ALA A 224 8.60 -1.13 10.14
CA ALA A 224 7.32 -0.56 10.55
C ALA A 224 6.27 -0.75 9.45
N ASP A 225 5.01 -0.78 9.88
CA ASP A 225 3.87 -0.88 8.97
C ASP A 225 3.52 0.52 8.42
N VAL A 226 3.18 0.61 7.14
CA VAL A 226 2.76 1.85 6.47
C VAL A 226 1.47 1.65 5.67
N GLU A 227 0.46 2.47 5.94
CA GLU A 227 -0.82 2.47 5.21
C GLU A 227 -1.04 3.81 4.47
N PHE A 228 -1.24 3.72 3.15
CA PHE A 228 -1.70 4.81 2.29
C PHE A 228 -3.18 4.61 1.99
N THR A 229 -4.02 5.47 2.56
CA THR A 229 -5.48 5.37 2.37
C THR A 229 -5.95 5.96 1.02
N GLU A 230 -5.17 6.87 0.46
CA GLU A 230 -5.37 7.50 -0.84
C GLU A 230 -4.18 7.19 -1.76
N LEU A 231 -4.25 7.62 -3.01
CA LEU A 231 -3.23 7.28 -4.01
C LEU A 231 -1.83 7.77 -3.60
N LEU A 232 -0.83 6.89 -3.67
CA LEU A 232 0.59 7.27 -3.63
C LEU A 232 1.09 7.50 -5.06
N SER A 233 1.66 8.67 -5.32
CA SER A 233 2.27 9.02 -6.61
C SER A 233 3.76 9.28 -6.43
N ILE A 234 4.61 8.65 -7.25
CA ILE A 234 6.06 8.79 -7.18
C ILE A 234 6.59 9.09 -8.59
N SER A 235 7.26 10.23 -8.74
CA SER A 235 7.91 10.64 -9.99
C SER A 235 9.42 10.84 -9.86
N ASN A 236 9.94 11.04 -8.65
CA ASN A 236 11.39 11.20 -8.44
C ASN A 236 11.89 10.78 -7.04
N GLY A 237 10.99 10.69 -6.05
CA GLY A 237 11.36 10.29 -4.68
C GLY A 237 11.48 8.78 -4.48
N GLU A 238 11.51 8.37 -3.22
CA GLU A 238 11.76 6.98 -2.81
C GLU A 238 10.80 6.49 -1.73
N LEU A 239 10.21 5.32 -1.95
CA LEU A 239 9.59 4.50 -0.89
C LEU A 239 10.49 3.28 -0.66
N SER A 240 10.92 3.05 0.58
CA SER A 240 11.70 1.86 0.92
C SER A 240 11.26 1.18 2.20
N SER A 241 11.31 -0.15 2.21
CA SER A 241 10.89 -1.01 3.31
C SER A 241 11.74 -2.28 3.34
N SER A 242 11.97 -2.81 4.54
CA SER A 242 12.80 -4.00 4.81
C SER A 242 12.07 -5.05 5.68
N GLY A 243 10.76 -4.85 5.88
CA GLY A 243 9.86 -5.65 6.71
C GLY A 243 8.54 -4.91 6.95
N GLY A 244 7.67 -5.50 7.77
CA GLY A 244 6.34 -4.93 8.05
C GLY A 244 5.35 -5.09 6.89
N GLU A 245 4.22 -4.42 7.02
CA GLU A 245 3.16 -4.31 6.02
C GLU A 245 3.25 -2.97 5.29
N ILE A 246 3.14 -2.98 3.95
CA ILE A 246 2.99 -1.78 3.13
C ILE A 246 1.67 -1.90 2.38
N ARG A 247 0.71 -1.03 2.70
CA ARG A 247 -0.66 -1.11 2.19
C ARG A 247 -1.05 0.10 1.35
N PHE A 248 -1.59 -0.17 0.16
CA PHE A 248 -2.07 0.80 -0.81
C PHE A 248 -3.57 0.66 -1.03
N ASP A 249 -4.39 1.49 -0.37
CA ASP A 249 -5.85 1.37 -0.43
C ASP A 249 -6.44 1.83 -1.78
N LYS A 250 -5.76 2.76 -2.47
CA LYS A 250 -6.17 3.30 -3.78
C LYS A 250 -5.16 3.05 -4.91
N GLY A 251 -4.11 2.29 -4.63
CA GLY A 251 -3.07 1.94 -5.60
C GLY A 251 -1.82 2.81 -5.52
N LEU A 252 -0.96 2.64 -6.53
CA LEU A 252 0.35 3.26 -6.63
C LEU A 252 0.59 3.69 -8.09
N ASP A 253 0.91 4.97 -8.30
CA ASP A 253 1.40 5.50 -9.57
C ASP A 253 2.91 5.76 -9.47
N LEU A 254 3.68 5.03 -10.27
CA LEU A 254 5.14 5.07 -10.33
C LEU A 254 5.58 5.51 -11.74
N SER A 255 5.62 6.81 -11.94
CA SER A 255 6.03 7.44 -13.21
C SER A 255 7.53 7.77 -13.27
N GLY A 256 8.24 7.60 -12.16
CA GLY A 256 9.70 7.75 -12.01
C GLY A 256 10.12 7.31 -10.61
N GLY A 257 11.24 7.81 -10.09
CA GLY A 257 11.68 7.50 -8.72
C GLY A 257 11.89 6.01 -8.44
N LYS A 258 11.78 5.64 -7.16
CA LYS A 258 12.22 4.34 -6.66
C LYS A 258 11.28 3.74 -5.61
N VAL A 259 10.94 2.46 -5.77
CA VAL A 259 10.25 1.64 -4.77
C VAL A 259 11.08 0.40 -4.50
N GLU A 260 11.56 0.23 -3.27
CA GLU A 260 12.30 -0.96 -2.80
C GLU A 260 11.60 -1.53 -1.57
N ILE A 261 10.89 -2.64 -1.72
CA ILE A 261 10.15 -3.27 -0.63
C ILE A 261 10.67 -4.69 -0.46
N HIS A 262 11.50 -4.93 0.55
CA HIS A 262 12.13 -6.22 0.78
C HIS A 262 11.60 -6.89 2.05
N ASN A 263 11.33 -8.20 1.99
CA ASN A 263 10.88 -9.00 3.14
C ASN A 263 9.61 -8.47 3.83
N SER A 264 8.75 -7.76 3.09
CA SER A 264 7.51 -7.16 3.60
C SER A 264 6.29 -7.89 3.05
N ASN A 265 5.12 -7.57 3.62
CA ASN A 265 3.83 -7.92 3.05
C ASN A 265 3.26 -6.70 2.33
N ILE A 266 3.05 -6.79 1.03
CA ILE A 266 2.47 -5.72 0.22
C ILE A 266 0.99 -6.01 0.04
N ILE A 267 0.14 -5.06 0.43
CA ILE A 267 -1.31 -5.21 0.33
C ILE A 267 -1.88 -4.16 -0.61
N PHE A 268 -2.69 -4.58 -1.57
CA PHE A 268 -3.42 -3.68 -2.46
C PHE A 268 -4.93 -3.74 -2.19
N GLY A 269 -5.52 -2.57 -1.99
CA GLY A 269 -6.95 -2.36 -1.79
C GLY A 269 -7.37 -2.25 -0.33
N SER A 270 -8.64 -1.91 -0.16
CA SER A 270 -9.35 -1.78 1.12
C SER A 270 -10.79 -2.24 0.97
N GLU A 271 -11.44 -2.67 2.04
CA GLU A 271 -12.88 -2.98 2.00
C GLU A 271 -13.68 -1.82 2.62
N PRO A 272 -14.71 -1.28 1.94
CA PRO A 272 -15.26 -1.72 0.66
C PRO A 272 -14.55 -1.16 -0.58
N GLY A 273 -14.54 -1.92 -1.67
CA GLY A 273 -14.42 -1.40 -3.03
C GLY A 273 -14.16 -2.51 -4.05
N ASN A 274 -13.81 -2.14 -5.28
CA ASN A 274 -13.87 -3.07 -6.42
C ASN A 274 -12.51 -3.34 -7.06
N GLU A 275 -11.71 -2.29 -7.29
CA GLU A 275 -10.47 -2.39 -8.07
C GLU A 275 -9.47 -1.32 -7.64
N VAL A 276 -8.19 -1.68 -7.72
CA VAL A 276 -7.01 -0.82 -7.56
C VAL A 276 -5.97 -1.15 -8.62
N SER A 277 -4.95 -0.29 -8.75
CA SER A 277 -3.90 -0.49 -9.74
C SER A 277 -2.52 -0.16 -9.20
N LEU A 278 -1.52 -0.89 -9.71
CA LEU A 278 -0.12 -0.50 -9.70
C LEU A 278 0.24 -0.06 -11.13
N VAL A 279 0.66 1.18 -11.31
CA VAL A 279 1.00 1.75 -12.63
C VAL A 279 2.46 2.19 -12.63
N GLN A 280 3.34 1.37 -13.18
CA GLN A 280 4.74 1.68 -13.44
C GLN A 280 4.94 1.97 -14.94
N THR A 281 5.17 3.23 -15.30
CA THR A 281 5.26 3.64 -16.73
C THR A 281 6.52 4.43 -17.10
N GLY A 282 7.28 4.92 -16.12
CA GLY A 282 8.47 5.73 -16.36
C GLY A 282 9.72 4.91 -16.67
N THR A 283 10.56 5.34 -17.62
CA THR A 283 11.84 4.68 -17.90
C THR A 283 12.87 4.79 -16.76
N ALA A 284 12.68 5.76 -15.86
CA ALA A 284 13.50 5.93 -14.66
C ALA A 284 12.87 5.31 -13.41
N ALA A 285 11.63 4.80 -13.52
CA ALA A 285 10.96 4.13 -12.41
C ALA A 285 11.58 2.76 -12.16
N THR A 286 11.89 2.49 -10.89
CA THR A 286 12.33 1.15 -10.45
C THR A 286 11.41 0.64 -9.36
N PHE A 287 10.90 -0.57 -9.54
CA PHE A 287 10.11 -1.30 -8.55
C PHE A 287 10.81 -2.63 -8.24
N ASP A 288 11.29 -2.79 -7.01
CA ASP A 288 11.90 -4.02 -6.53
C ASP A 288 11.14 -4.54 -5.30
N ALA A 289 10.45 -5.66 -5.48
CA ALA A 289 9.70 -6.34 -4.43
C ALA A 289 9.97 -7.86 -4.41
N GLY A 290 11.10 -8.30 -4.98
CA GLY A 290 11.33 -9.72 -5.29
C GLY A 290 11.36 -10.65 -4.08
N SER A 291 11.60 -10.13 -2.88
CA SER A 291 11.60 -10.87 -1.61
C SER A 291 10.34 -10.65 -0.76
N SER A 292 9.34 -9.93 -1.28
CA SER A 292 8.12 -9.56 -0.56
C SER A 292 6.91 -10.34 -1.07
N SER A 293 5.92 -10.53 -0.19
CA SER A 293 4.64 -11.14 -0.56
C SER A 293 3.69 -10.07 -1.11
N LEU A 294 2.81 -10.46 -2.02
CA LEU A 294 1.70 -9.64 -2.53
C LEU A 294 0.37 -10.26 -2.10
N GLN A 295 -0.49 -9.47 -1.46
CA GLN A 295 -1.84 -9.87 -1.08
C GLN A 295 -2.86 -8.88 -1.65
N LEU A 296 -3.99 -9.41 -2.13
CA LEU A 296 -5.08 -8.61 -2.66
C LEU A 296 -6.22 -8.49 -1.65
N LEU A 297 -6.78 -7.29 -1.50
CA LEU A 297 -8.08 -7.06 -0.85
C LEU A 297 -9.15 -6.66 -1.86
N GLN A 298 -8.75 -6.23 -3.06
CA GLN A 298 -9.61 -5.88 -4.19
C GLN A 298 -9.01 -6.46 -5.47
N ASN A 299 -9.74 -6.39 -6.58
CA ASN A 299 -9.15 -6.73 -7.87
C ASN A 299 -7.97 -5.78 -8.15
N LEU A 300 -6.89 -6.31 -8.71
CA LEU A 300 -5.67 -5.55 -8.98
C LEU A 300 -5.32 -5.59 -10.45
N THR A 301 -5.10 -4.42 -11.02
CA THR A 301 -4.49 -4.27 -12.35
C THR A 301 -3.02 -3.86 -12.21
N LEU A 302 -2.11 -4.68 -12.75
CA LEU A 302 -0.68 -4.42 -12.82
C LEU A 302 -0.31 -3.90 -14.21
N GLN A 303 0.06 -2.63 -14.28
CA GLN A 303 0.63 -2.02 -15.47
C GLN A 303 2.11 -1.73 -15.20
N SER A 304 3.02 -2.37 -15.94
CA SER A 304 4.45 -2.13 -15.78
C SER A 304 5.16 -1.98 -17.12
N SER A 305 6.30 -1.31 -17.13
CA SER A 305 7.25 -1.24 -18.25
C SER A 305 8.37 -2.29 -18.15
N SER A 306 8.34 -3.15 -17.13
CA SER A 306 9.30 -4.22 -16.87
C SER A 306 8.67 -5.34 -16.04
N GLU A 307 9.30 -6.52 -16.06
CA GLU A 307 8.91 -7.65 -15.20
C GLU A 307 8.79 -7.24 -13.73
N LEU A 308 7.66 -7.59 -13.12
CA LEU A 308 7.39 -7.49 -11.70
C LEU A 308 7.68 -8.84 -11.04
N VAL A 309 8.43 -8.81 -9.94
CA VAL A 309 8.82 -10.02 -9.22
C VAL A 309 8.33 -9.94 -7.79
N PHE A 310 7.66 -10.99 -7.33
CA PHE A 310 7.24 -11.16 -5.94
C PHE A 310 7.66 -12.53 -5.41
N GLN A 311 7.86 -12.62 -4.09
CA GLN A 311 8.15 -13.88 -3.43
C GLN A 311 6.94 -14.81 -3.48
N SER A 312 5.74 -14.30 -3.21
CA SER A 312 4.48 -15.05 -3.24
C SER A 312 3.30 -14.12 -3.57
N LEU A 313 2.19 -14.72 -4.00
CA LEU A 313 0.93 -14.03 -4.28
C LEU A 313 -0.21 -14.74 -3.55
N ASP A 314 -1.02 -13.97 -2.83
CA ASP A 314 -2.32 -14.36 -2.28
C ASP A 314 -3.41 -13.52 -2.96
N LEU A 315 -4.22 -14.18 -3.80
CA LEU A 315 -5.32 -13.54 -4.51
C LEU A 315 -6.52 -13.25 -3.59
N ASN A 316 -6.67 -13.97 -2.48
CA ASN A 316 -7.74 -13.78 -1.50
C ASN A 316 -9.12 -13.63 -2.16
N SER A 317 -9.49 -14.57 -3.05
CA SER A 317 -10.75 -14.51 -3.80
C SER A 317 -10.91 -13.27 -4.70
N ARG A 318 -9.84 -12.76 -5.31
CA ARG A 318 -9.85 -11.61 -6.24
C ARG A 318 -9.27 -11.96 -7.61
N GLU A 319 -9.46 -11.04 -8.54
CA GLU A 319 -8.87 -11.05 -9.88
C GLU A 319 -7.60 -10.20 -9.93
N LEU A 320 -6.55 -10.76 -10.56
CA LEU A 320 -5.32 -10.06 -10.93
C LEU A 320 -5.23 -9.95 -12.45
N THR A 321 -5.07 -8.73 -12.96
CA THR A 321 -4.93 -8.45 -14.39
C THR A 321 -3.56 -7.85 -14.71
N LEU A 322 -2.85 -8.42 -15.69
CA LEU A 322 -1.62 -7.85 -16.27
C LEU A 322 -2.01 -7.00 -17.49
N ALA A 323 -1.81 -5.69 -17.38
CA ALA A 323 -2.47 -4.72 -18.25
C ALA A 323 -1.91 -4.63 -19.69
N ASN A 324 -0.63 -4.94 -19.89
CA ASN A 324 0.06 -4.76 -21.17
C ASN A 324 1.17 -5.81 -21.39
N GLU A 325 1.80 -5.82 -22.57
CA GLU A 325 2.86 -6.77 -22.96
C GLU A 325 4.15 -6.71 -22.14
N THR A 326 4.35 -5.67 -21.32
CA THR A 326 5.53 -5.51 -20.46
C THR A 326 5.20 -5.69 -18.98
N SER A 327 3.94 -5.95 -18.63
CA SER A 327 3.46 -6.23 -17.28
C SER A 327 3.77 -7.67 -16.84
N ASP A 328 4.94 -8.19 -17.20
CA ASP A 328 5.30 -9.57 -16.90
C ASP A 328 5.34 -9.80 -15.39
N LEU A 329 4.97 -11.00 -14.94
CA LEU A 329 4.92 -11.35 -13.52
C LEU A 329 5.72 -12.62 -13.24
N SER A 330 6.68 -12.56 -12.31
CA SER A 330 7.39 -13.73 -11.79
C SER A 330 7.09 -13.96 -10.31
N LEU A 331 6.72 -15.20 -9.99
CA LEU A 331 6.48 -15.67 -8.63
C LEU A 331 7.52 -16.71 -8.23
N LYS A 332 8.23 -16.46 -7.11
CA LYS A 332 9.29 -17.34 -6.60
C LYS A 332 8.74 -18.56 -5.84
N ASN A 333 7.67 -18.38 -5.08
CA ASN A 333 6.97 -19.44 -4.38
C ASN A 333 5.84 -20.02 -5.22
N GLN A 334 5.34 -21.17 -4.79
CA GLN A 334 4.19 -21.82 -5.40
C GLN A 334 2.97 -20.90 -5.35
N LEU A 335 2.33 -20.72 -6.51
CA LEU A 335 1.04 -20.06 -6.61
C LEU A 335 -0.07 -21.04 -6.22
N ILE A 336 -1.00 -20.60 -5.37
CA ILE A 336 -2.16 -21.39 -4.95
C ILE A 336 -3.42 -20.68 -5.44
N LEU A 337 -4.27 -21.41 -6.18
CA LEU A 337 -5.63 -21.00 -6.54
C LEU A 337 -6.60 -22.07 -6.03
N ASP A 338 -7.42 -21.74 -5.06
CA ASP A 338 -8.32 -22.69 -4.40
C ASP A 338 -9.79 -22.23 -4.34
N GLU A 339 -10.07 -21.00 -4.77
CA GLU A 339 -11.41 -20.45 -4.82
C GLU A 339 -11.87 -20.13 -6.26
N ALA A 340 -13.13 -20.41 -6.57
CA ALA A 340 -13.67 -20.24 -7.93
C ALA A 340 -13.72 -18.77 -8.41
N SER A 341 -13.65 -17.82 -7.49
CA SER A 341 -13.57 -16.38 -7.79
C SER A 341 -12.16 -15.89 -8.08
N GLU A 342 -11.13 -16.70 -7.82
CA GLU A 342 -9.74 -16.31 -8.07
C GLU A 342 -9.41 -16.39 -9.55
N LYS A 343 -8.80 -15.31 -10.04
CA LYS A 343 -8.50 -15.17 -11.46
C LYS A 343 -7.15 -14.51 -11.70
N ILE A 344 -6.43 -14.99 -12.71
CA ILE A 344 -5.29 -14.29 -13.29
C ILE A 344 -5.51 -14.10 -14.79
N ILE A 345 -5.54 -12.85 -15.23
CA ILE A 345 -5.69 -12.46 -16.63
C ILE A 345 -4.38 -11.84 -17.10
N THR A 346 -3.64 -12.56 -17.94
CA THR A 346 -2.28 -12.13 -18.34
C THR A 346 -2.26 -11.26 -19.60
N GLY A 347 -3.34 -11.27 -20.40
CA GLY A 347 -3.37 -10.52 -21.65
C GLY A 347 -2.27 -11.00 -22.60
N THR A 348 -1.31 -10.13 -22.91
CA THR A 348 -0.11 -10.44 -23.71
C THR A 348 1.18 -10.47 -22.90
N ALA A 349 1.10 -10.28 -21.58
CA ALA A 349 2.22 -10.36 -20.66
C ALA A 349 2.64 -11.81 -20.40
N ASP A 350 3.87 -11.98 -19.93
CA ASP A 350 4.39 -13.26 -19.47
C ASP A 350 4.02 -13.51 -18.00
N LEU A 351 3.72 -14.76 -17.65
CA LEU A 351 3.53 -15.23 -16.28
C LEU A 351 4.51 -16.36 -15.99
N LYS A 352 5.42 -16.15 -15.04
CA LYS A 352 6.48 -17.08 -14.68
C LYS A 352 6.30 -17.63 -13.27
N LEU A 353 5.98 -18.92 -13.19
CA LEU A 353 5.68 -19.63 -11.95
C LEU A 353 6.91 -20.44 -11.52
N GLU A 354 7.97 -19.78 -11.06
CA GLU A 354 9.24 -20.44 -10.70
C GLU A 354 9.05 -21.43 -9.54
N GLY A 355 8.19 -21.07 -8.59
CA GLY A 355 7.84 -21.92 -7.45
C GLY A 355 6.78 -22.99 -7.76
N GLY A 356 6.30 -23.07 -9.00
CA GLY A 356 5.24 -23.98 -9.43
C GLY A 356 3.85 -23.45 -9.13
N ILE A 357 2.84 -24.31 -9.31
CA ILE A 357 1.43 -23.97 -9.13
C ILE A 357 0.66 -25.14 -8.54
N GLN A 358 -0.29 -24.83 -7.66
CA GLN A 358 -1.33 -25.75 -7.22
C GLN A 358 -2.67 -25.05 -7.39
N MET A 359 -3.49 -25.57 -8.28
CA MET A 359 -4.74 -24.94 -8.66
C MET A 359 -5.86 -25.97 -8.53
N SER A 360 -6.69 -25.86 -7.49
CA SER A 360 -7.87 -26.72 -7.29
C SER A 360 -9.18 -26.07 -7.71
N ALA A 361 -9.19 -24.75 -7.90
CA ALA A 361 -10.28 -23.99 -8.49
C ALA A 361 -9.70 -22.73 -9.17
N GLY A 362 -10.54 -21.79 -9.57
CA GLY A 362 -10.13 -20.53 -10.17
C GLY A 362 -9.81 -20.63 -11.66
N GLU A 363 -9.32 -19.53 -12.22
CA GLU A 363 -9.13 -19.35 -13.66
C GLU A 363 -7.83 -18.60 -13.99
N ILE A 364 -7.03 -19.15 -14.92
CA ILE A 364 -5.94 -18.42 -15.55
C ILE A 364 -6.25 -18.27 -17.04
N THR A 365 -6.27 -17.03 -17.52
CA THR A 365 -6.47 -16.73 -18.95
C THR A 365 -5.31 -15.95 -19.55
N SER A 366 -5.01 -16.24 -20.80
CA SER A 366 -3.97 -15.58 -21.57
C SER A 366 -4.35 -15.46 -23.05
N THR A 367 -3.92 -14.36 -23.68
CA THR A 367 -4.19 -14.02 -25.08
C THR A 367 -2.92 -13.77 -25.91
N GLY A 368 -1.75 -14.03 -25.33
CA GLY A 368 -0.42 -13.85 -25.90
C GLY A 368 0.64 -14.21 -24.87
N GLY A 369 1.87 -13.71 -25.05
CA GLY A 369 2.96 -13.91 -24.10
C GLY A 369 3.30 -15.39 -23.84
N THR A 370 3.84 -15.65 -22.66
CA THR A 370 4.37 -16.94 -22.24
C THR A 370 3.93 -17.27 -20.82
N LEU A 371 3.30 -18.43 -20.64
CA LEU A 371 3.13 -19.06 -19.35
C LEU A 371 4.30 -20.02 -19.10
N VAL A 372 5.14 -19.70 -18.11
CA VAL A 372 6.33 -20.47 -17.77
C VAL A 372 6.08 -21.29 -16.50
N LEU A 373 6.23 -22.61 -16.60
CA LEU A 373 6.04 -23.58 -15.52
C LEU A 373 7.37 -23.96 -14.86
N SER A 374 7.32 -24.33 -13.57
CA SER A 374 8.51 -24.74 -12.84
C SER A 374 9.05 -26.08 -13.32
N GLU A 375 10.37 -26.22 -13.37
CA GLU A 375 11.05 -27.51 -13.65
C GLU A 375 11.18 -28.38 -12.42
N THR A 376 11.27 -27.76 -11.25
CA THR A 376 11.65 -28.42 -10.00
C THR A 376 10.51 -28.49 -9.00
N SER A 377 9.48 -27.65 -9.18
CA SER A 377 8.32 -27.60 -8.32
C SER A 377 7.08 -28.15 -9.01
N PRO A 378 6.08 -28.66 -8.26
CA PRO A 378 4.85 -29.20 -8.85
C PRO A 378 4.07 -28.14 -9.64
N ASN A 379 3.54 -28.53 -10.80
CA ASN A 379 2.55 -27.76 -11.55
C ASN A 379 1.25 -28.59 -11.64
N LEU A 380 0.42 -28.46 -10.61
CA LEU A 380 -0.75 -29.30 -10.37
C LEU A 380 -2.04 -28.53 -10.65
N PHE A 381 -2.83 -29.05 -11.58
CA PHE A 381 -4.17 -28.55 -11.89
C PHE A 381 -5.19 -29.62 -11.54
N GLN A 382 -6.12 -29.25 -10.68
CA GLN A 382 -6.99 -30.14 -9.94
C GLN A 382 -8.45 -29.73 -10.04
N ASN A 383 -9.35 -30.70 -9.83
CA ASN A 383 -10.79 -30.49 -9.66
C ASN A 383 -11.37 -29.56 -10.72
N ASP A 384 -11.79 -28.34 -10.37
CA ASP A 384 -12.49 -27.41 -11.25
C ASP A 384 -11.57 -26.33 -11.85
N ALA A 385 -10.24 -26.50 -11.78
CA ALA A 385 -9.27 -25.56 -12.33
C ALA A 385 -9.50 -25.29 -13.83
N ILE A 386 -9.48 -24.01 -14.22
CA ILE A 386 -9.58 -23.56 -15.61
C ILE A 386 -8.28 -22.87 -16.07
N LEU A 387 -7.66 -23.39 -17.12
CA LEU A 387 -6.52 -22.78 -17.80
C LEU A 387 -6.85 -22.55 -19.28
N GLU A 388 -7.00 -21.28 -19.69
CA GLU A 388 -7.30 -20.88 -21.07
C GLU A 388 -6.15 -20.09 -21.68
N LEU A 389 -5.54 -20.63 -22.73
CA LEU A 389 -4.39 -20.06 -23.41
C LEU A 389 -4.72 -19.81 -24.89
N LEU A 390 -4.74 -18.56 -25.30
CA LEU A 390 -4.97 -18.15 -26.69
C LEU A 390 -3.71 -17.48 -27.22
N ASN A 391 -3.09 -18.03 -28.27
CA ASN A 391 -1.82 -17.53 -28.83
C ASN A 391 -0.67 -17.41 -27.79
N THR A 392 -0.76 -18.14 -26.69
CA THR A 392 0.19 -18.11 -25.58
C THR A 392 1.18 -19.26 -25.70
N ASN A 393 2.46 -19.00 -25.42
CA ASN A 393 3.46 -20.04 -25.31
C ASN A 393 3.40 -20.70 -23.93
N LEU A 394 3.49 -22.03 -23.87
CA LEU A 394 3.60 -22.79 -22.63
C LEU A 394 4.98 -23.42 -22.55
N GLU A 395 5.80 -22.94 -21.62
CA GLU A 395 7.23 -23.26 -21.59
C GLU A 395 7.73 -23.73 -20.22
N SER A 396 8.75 -24.57 -20.25
CA SER A 396 9.54 -24.94 -19.07
C SER A 396 10.45 -23.78 -18.64
N ALA A 397 10.61 -23.54 -17.33
CA ALA A 397 11.44 -22.45 -16.81
C ALA A 397 12.94 -22.55 -17.11
N GLY A 398 13.43 -23.68 -17.62
CA GLY A 398 14.83 -23.91 -17.91
C GLY A 398 15.07 -24.85 -19.10
N SER A 399 16.16 -25.62 -19.01
CA SER A 399 16.55 -26.57 -20.06
C SER A 399 16.07 -28.01 -19.79
N GLY A 400 15.34 -28.26 -18.71
CA GLY A 400 14.69 -29.52 -18.36
C GLY A 400 13.28 -29.61 -18.91
N ASP A 401 12.57 -30.69 -18.60
CA ASP A 401 11.15 -30.81 -18.93
C ASP A 401 10.33 -30.53 -17.66
N SER A 402 9.40 -29.58 -17.73
CA SER A 402 8.42 -29.33 -16.66
C SER A 402 7.29 -30.35 -16.72
N ILE A 403 6.87 -30.84 -15.55
CA ILE A 403 5.72 -31.74 -15.45
C ILE A 403 4.48 -30.91 -15.13
N LEU A 404 3.46 -31.01 -15.98
CA LEU A 404 2.11 -30.49 -15.78
C LEU A 404 1.21 -31.68 -15.42
N THR A 405 0.74 -31.75 -14.18
CA THR A 405 -0.11 -32.84 -13.70
C THR A 405 -1.56 -32.39 -13.66
N LEU A 406 -2.44 -33.17 -14.28
CA LEU A 406 -3.89 -33.04 -14.16
C LEU A 406 -4.45 -34.10 -13.23
N ASP A 407 -5.37 -33.71 -12.36
CA ASP A 407 -6.02 -34.60 -11.40
C ASP A 407 -7.49 -34.20 -11.16
N GLY A 408 -8.43 -35.15 -11.23
CA GLY A 408 -9.87 -34.85 -11.14
C GLY A 408 -10.47 -34.35 -12.47
N GLU A 409 -11.11 -33.17 -12.48
CA GLU A 409 -11.87 -32.64 -13.64
C GLU A 409 -11.33 -31.31 -14.28
N PRO A 410 -10.01 -31.00 -14.27
CA PRO A 410 -9.51 -29.69 -14.68
C PRO A 410 -9.73 -29.45 -16.19
N ASN A 411 -9.87 -28.19 -16.60
CA ASN A 411 -10.08 -27.80 -17.99
C ASN A 411 -8.89 -26.99 -18.50
N LEU A 412 -8.13 -27.57 -19.43
CA LEU A 412 -7.04 -26.94 -20.16
C LEU A 412 -7.44 -26.70 -21.62
N SER A 413 -7.44 -25.45 -22.06
CA SER A 413 -7.65 -25.08 -23.46
C SER A 413 -6.46 -24.29 -23.97
N MET A 414 -5.91 -24.73 -25.10
CA MET A 414 -4.89 -24.01 -25.85
C MET A 414 -5.39 -23.80 -27.29
N ASN A 415 -5.35 -22.56 -27.78
CA ASN A 415 -5.69 -22.21 -29.15
C ASN A 415 -4.57 -21.34 -29.76
N GLY A 416 -3.77 -21.90 -30.68
CA GLY A 416 -2.54 -21.25 -31.16
C GLY A 416 -1.40 -21.27 -30.13
N GLY A 417 -0.32 -20.53 -30.41
CA GLY A 417 0.88 -20.49 -29.57
C GLY A 417 1.79 -21.71 -29.74
N SER A 418 2.62 -21.97 -28.74
CA SER A 418 3.58 -23.08 -28.77
C SER A 418 3.74 -23.79 -27.44
N ILE A 419 4.25 -25.03 -27.48
CA ILE A 419 4.61 -25.81 -26.29
C ILE A 419 6.08 -26.16 -26.38
N THR A 420 6.82 -25.87 -25.31
CA THR A 420 8.26 -26.13 -25.22
C THR A 420 8.58 -26.82 -23.90
N ARG A 421 8.98 -28.09 -23.99
CA ARG A 421 9.53 -28.91 -22.91
C ARG A 421 8.56 -29.16 -21.75
N ILE A 422 7.33 -29.51 -22.10
CA ILE A 422 6.28 -29.85 -21.13
C ILE A 422 5.92 -31.32 -21.24
N THR A 423 5.96 -32.03 -20.12
CA THR A 423 5.38 -33.38 -19.97
C THR A 423 4.05 -33.27 -19.25
N LEU A 424 2.99 -33.68 -19.93
CA LEU A 424 1.64 -33.69 -19.41
C LEU A 424 1.30 -35.06 -18.81
N GLU A 425 1.05 -35.09 -17.51
CA GLU A 425 0.67 -36.28 -16.76
C GLU A 425 -0.77 -36.19 -16.27
N ARG A 426 -1.41 -37.35 -16.09
CA ARG A 426 -2.79 -37.47 -15.57
C ARG A 426 -2.82 -38.52 -14.48
N THR A 427 -3.45 -38.23 -13.36
CA THR A 427 -3.69 -39.24 -12.31
C THR A 427 -4.78 -40.23 -12.75
N GLU A 428 -4.81 -41.41 -12.12
CA GLU A 428 -5.86 -42.41 -12.38
C GLU A 428 -7.25 -41.83 -12.05
N GLY A 429 -8.17 -41.91 -13.01
CA GLY A 429 -9.53 -41.39 -12.85
C GLY A 429 -9.72 -39.92 -13.22
N THR A 430 -8.68 -39.24 -13.73
CA THR A 430 -8.81 -37.89 -14.31
C THR A 430 -9.78 -37.90 -15.49
N VAL A 431 -10.81 -37.05 -15.45
CA VAL A 431 -11.83 -36.87 -16.50
C VAL A 431 -11.92 -35.43 -17.02
N GLY A 432 -11.02 -34.56 -16.59
CA GLY A 432 -10.88 -33.17 -17.08
C GLY A 432 -10.62 -33.06 -18.58
N THR A 433 -10.74 -31.87 -19.16
CA THR A 433 -10.57 -31.68 -20.60
C THR A 433 -9.28 -31.02 -21.00
N ILE A 434 -8.75 -31.49 -22.13
CA ILE A 434 -7.60 -30.90 -22.79
C ILE A 434 -7.97 -30.70 -24.24
N SER A 435 -7.88 -29.46 -24.70
CA SER A 435 -8.16 -29.08 -26.08
C SER A 435 -7.03 -28.26 -26.62
N THR A 436 -6.26 -28.80 -27.57
CA THR A 436 -5.28 -28.06 -28.37
C THR A 436 -5.86 -27.81 -29.76
N ARG A 437 -6.10 -26.55 -30.13
CA ARG A 437 -6.66 -26.14 -31.44
C ARG A 437 -5.87 -24.99 -32.06
N GLY A 438 -6.17 -24.65 -33.31
CA GLY A 438 -5.57 -23.47 -33.97
C GLY A 438 -4.07 -23.54 -34.22
N GLU A 439 -3.55 -24.73 -34.58
CA GLU A 439 -2.14 -24.93 -34.94
C GLU A 439 -1.14 -24.71 -33.78
N VAL A 440 -1.45 -25.18 -32.57
CA VAL A 440 -0.48 -25.22 -31.45
C VAL A 440 0.80 -25.92 -31.91
N THR A 441 1.93 -25.23 -31.87
CA THR A 441 3.20 -25.79 -32.34
C THR A 441 3.97 -26.45 -31.20
N CYS A 442 4.29 -27.75 -31.34
CA CYS A 442 5.28 -28.37 -30.44
C CYS A 442 6.69 -28.03 -30.91
N ILE A 443 7.46 -27.31 -30.07
CA ILE A 443 8.84 -26.92 -30.37
C ILE A 443 9.83 -27.99 -29.91
N ALA A 444 9.68 -28.49 -28.67
CA ALA A 444 10.53 -29.52 -28.10
C ALA A 444 9.81 -30.26 -26.97
N SER A 445 10.06 -31.57 -26.81
CA SER A 445 9.62 -32.37 -25.65
C SER A 445 8.18 -32.11 -25.16
N CYS A 446 7.17 -32.26 -26.03
CA CYS A 446 5.75 -32.07 -25.67
C CYS A 446 5.05 -33.41 -25.38
N GLN A 447 5.45 -34.10 -24.32
CA GLN A 447 4.93 -35.44 -24.00
C GLN A 447 3.52 -35.35 -23.40
N GLY A 448 2.64 -36.31 -23.71
CA GLY A 448 1.27 -36.37 -23.19
C GLY A 448 0.26 -35.46 -23.92
N PHE A 449 0.74 -34.63 -24.84
CA PHE A 449 -0.05 -33.91 -25.86
C PHE A 449 -0.12 -34.78 -27.12
N ASP A 450 -0.95 -35.81 -27.08
CA ASP A 450 -0.92 -36.94 -28.04
C ASP A 450 -1.19 -36.54 -29.51
N GLU A 451 -1.83 -35.39 -29.76
CA GLU A 451 -1.77 -34.70 -31.05
C GLU A 451 -1.81 -33.19 -30.79
N THR A 452 -0.95 -32.41 -31.44
CA THR A 452 -0.96 -30.92 -31.41
C THR A 452 -2.15 -30.31 -32.18
N GLY A 453 -3.23 -31.08 -32.31
CA GLY A 453 -4.59 -30.70 -32.70
C GLY A 453 -5.66 -31.60 -32.06
N SER A 454 -5.34 -32.32 -30.96
CA SER A 454 -6.22 -33.36 -30.44
C SER A 454 -7.30 -32.82 -29.52
N TYR A 455 -8.52 -33.23 -29.86
CA TYR A 455 -9.71 -33.12 -29.03
C TYR A 455 -9.61 -34.23 -27.99
N GLY A 456 -9.38 -33.88 -26.72
CA GLY A 456 -9.49 -34.86 -25.65
C GLY A 456 -10.85 -35.55 -25.71
N PHE A 457 -10.84 -36.87 -25.93
CA PHE A 457 -11.99 -37.73 -25.76
C PHE A 457 -12.48 -37.60 -24.32
N ASN A 458 -13.60 -36.93 -24.06
CA ASN A 458 -14.28 -37.00 -22.76
C ASN A 458 -15.78 -36.76 -22.87
N THR A 459 -16.50 -37.27 -21.86
CA THR A 459 -17.97 -37.26 -21.76
C THR A 459 -18.55 -35.89 -21.34
N HIS A 460 -17.69 -34.98 -20.86
CA HIS A 460 -17.98 -33.59 -20.50
C HIS A 460 -16.75 -32.73 -20.85
N GLY A 461 -16.93 -31.45 -21.21
CA GLY A 461 -15.81 -30.57 -21.55
C GLY A 461 -16.14 -29.11 -21.82
N LEU A 462 -15.13 -28.26 -21.66
CA LEU A 462 -15.14 -26.85 -22.05
C LEU A 462 -14.68 -26.70 -23.50
N TYR A 463 -15.51 -26.04 -24.30
CA TYR A 463 -15.46 -26.16 -25.75
C TYR A 463 -15.75 -24.77 -26.38
N ARG A 464 -14.72 -24.11 -26.91
CA ARG A 464 -14.86 -22.81 -27.60
C ARG A 464 -14.97 -22.99 -29.12
N GLU A 465 -15.86 -22.23 -29.75
CA GLU A 465 -16.06 -22.20 -31.22
C GLU A 465 -16.16 -23.60 -31.86
N VAL A 466 -16.88 -24.53 -31.23
CA VAL A 466 -17.01 -25.90 -31.75
C VAL A 466 -17.91 -25.92 -32.97
N VAL A 467 -17.31 -26.12 -34.14
CA VAL A 467 -18.04 -26.39 -35.40
C VAL A 467 -18.44 -27.87 -35.49
N SER A 468 -17.62 -28.79 -34.94
CA SER A 468 -17.92 -30.22 -34.81
C SER A 468 -17.01 -30.88 -33.76
N ALA A 469 -17.51 -31.86 -33.01
CA ALA A 469 -16.71 -32.71 -32.12
C ALA A 469 -17.18 -34.16 -32.23
N ASN A 470 -16.24 -35.11 -32.32
CA ASN A 470 -16.54 -36.54 -32.34
C ASN A 470 -16.45 -37.10 -30.91
N TRP A 471 -17.55 -37.63 -30.39
CA TRP A 471 -17.55 -38.30 -29.08
C TRP A 471 -17.61 -39.80 -29.29
N LYS A 472 -16.60 -40.53 -28.81
CA LYS A 472 -16.62 -42.00 -28.82
C LYS A 472 -17.21 -42.49 -27.51
N LEU A 473 -18.39 -43.07 -27.59
CA LEU A 473 -18.94 -43.90 -26.53
C LEU A 473 -18.36 -45.30 -26.72
N SER A 474 -17.42 -45.72 -25.87
CA SER A 474 -16.89 -47.10 -25.94
C SER A 474 -17.87 -48.08 -25.31
N GLU A 475 -18.22 -49.11 -26.04
CA GLU A 475 -19.03 -50.21 -25.53
C GLU A 475 -18.21 -51.10 -24.58
N ALA A 476 -18.87 -51.61 -23.54
CA ALA A 476 -18.36 -52.71 -22.71
C ALA A 476 -19.40 -53.84 -22.76
N GLU A 477 -18.97 -55.11 -22.69
CA GLU A 477 -19.91 -56.23 -22.61
C GLU A 477 -20.85 -56.05 -21.41
N GLY A 478 -22.16 -56.05 -21.65
CA GLY A 478 -23.16 -55.88 -20.59
C GLY A 478 -24.50 -55.35 -21.08
N GLU A 479 -25.35 -54.96 -20.11
CA GLU A 479 -26.65 -54.35 -20.42
C GLU A 479 -26.51 -52.97 -21.07
N ARG A 480 -27.46 -52.66 -21.96
CA ARG A 480 -27.56 -51.38 -22.68
C ARG A 480 -27.48 -50.20 -21.69
N LYS A 481 -26.53 -49.29 -21.93
CA LYS A 481 -26.33 -48.09 -21.11
C LYS A 481 -26.99 -46.89 -21.78
N ASN A 482 -27.55 -45.99 -20.97
CA ASN A 482 -28.03 -44.68 -21.42
C ASN A 482 -26.95 -43.64 -21.15
N ALA A 483 -26.40 -43.02 -22.20
CA ALA A 483 -25.50 -41.87 -22.07
C ALA A 483 -26.33 -40.57 -22.22
N ARG A 484 -26.11 -39.61 -21.32
CA ARG A 484 -26.74 -38.29 -21.40
C ARG A 484 -25.69 -37.23 -21.72
N ILE A 485 -25.82 -36.61 -22.87
CA ILE A 485 -25.01 -35.47 -23.30
C ILE A 485 -25.70 -34.19 -22.81
N ARG A 486 -24.99 -33.34 -22.05
CA ARG A 486 -25.44 -32.00 -21.69
C ARG A 486 -24.47 -30.97 -22.25
N VAL A 487 -24.98 -30.03 -23.02
CA VAL A 487 -24.22 -28.87 -23.52
C VAL A 487 -24.73 -27.63 -22.78
N LYS A 488 -23.85 -26.95 -22.05
CA LYS A 488 -24.14 -25.69 -21.37
C LYS A 488 -23.36 -24.58 -22.06
N LEU A 489 -24.06 -23.58 -22.57
CA LEU A 489 -23.41 -22.37 -23.09
C LEU A 489 -22.92 -21.54 -21.90
N LEU A 490 -21.63 -21.19 -21.90
CA LEU A 490 -21.02 -20.39 -20.85
C LEU A 490 -20.99 -18.88 -21.18
N SER A 491 -21.39 -18.52 -22.40
CA SER A 491 -21.57 -17.15 -22.83
C SER A 491 -22.84 -17.02 -23.69
N ARG A 492 -23.35 -15.79 -23.83
CA ARG A 492 -24.51 -15.50 -24.70
C ARG A 492 -24.02 -15.44 -26.16
N PRO A 493 -24.48 -16.34 -27.05
CA PRO A 493 -24.02 -16.35 -28.44
C PRO A 493 -24.59 -15.16 -29.22
N GLU A 494 -23.81 -14.63 -30.18
CA GLU A 494 -24.26 -13.55 -31.07
C GLU A 494 -25.29 -14.00 -32.12
N ASN A 495 -25.33 -15.32 -32.40
CA ASN A 495 -26.21 -15.95 -33.38
C ASN A 495 -26.84 -17.25 -32.80
N GLU A 496 -27.86 -17.80 -33.48
CA GLU A 496 -28.52 -19.05 -33.10
C GLU A 496 -27.51 -20.22 -33.09
N VAL A 497 -27.49 -21.01 -32.00
CA VAL A 497 -26.60 -22.18 -31.85
C VAL A 497 -27.38 -23.44 -32.19
N SER A 498 -26.98 -24.14 -33.25
CA SER A 498 -27.55 -25.44 -33.63
C SER A 498 -26.65 -26.58 -33.19
N LEU A 499 -27.19 -27.54 -32.41
CA LEU A 499 -26.49 -28.76 -32.01
C LEU A 499 -26.98 -29.94 -32.88
N PHE A 500 -26.07 -30.53 -33.66
CA PHE A 500 -26.35 -31.74 -34.44
C PHE A 500 -25.59 -32.92 -33.84
N LEU A 501 -26.32 -33.96 -33.41
CA LEU A 501 -25.75 -35.23 -32.96
C LEU A 501 -25.97 -36.28 -34.04
N SER A 502 -24.90 -36.96 -34.45
CA SER A 502 -24.95 -38.05 -35.44
C SER A 502 -24.07 -39.21 -34.98
N SER A 503 -24.53 -40.44 -35.18
CA SER A 503 -23.72 -41.64 -34.94
C SER A 503 -23.03 -42.09 -36.23
N SER A 504 -21.78 -42.55 -36.13
CA SER A 504 -21.10 -43.27 -37.22
C SER A 504 -21.69 -44.66 -37.44
N ASP A 505 -22.33 -45.23 -36.41
CA ASP A 505 -23.10 -46.47 -36.50
C ASP A 505 -24.50 -46.27 -35.90
N VAL A 506 -25.50 -46.16 -36.77
CA VAL A 506 -26.90 -45.95 -36.39
C VAL A 506 -27.59 -47.22 -35.87
N SER A 507 -26.93 -48.37 -35.93
CA SER A 507 -27.47 -49.64 -35.43
C SER A 507 -27.22 -49.85 -33.93
N GLU A 508 -26.20 -49.19 -33.38
CA GLU A 508 -25.78 -49.32 -31.98
C GLU A 508 -26.38 -48.22 -31.07
N VAL A 509 -26.74 -47.07 -31.63
CA VAL A 509 -27.25 -45.91 -30.86
C VAL A 509 -28.63 -45.47 -31.36
N SER A 510 -29.63 -45.47 -30.48
CA SER A 510 -30.91 -44.76 -30.74
C SER A 510 -30.84 -43.37 -30.11
N MET A 511 -30.85 -42.33 -30.94
CA MET A 511 -30.88 -40.93 -30.50
C MET A 511 -32.32 -40.42 -30.49
N ASP A 512 -32.79 -39.91 -29.36
CA ASP A 512 -34.02 -39.11 -29.34
C ASP A 512 -33.75 -37.78 -30.04
N SER A 513 -34.65 -37.35 -30.93
CA SER A 513 -34.52 -36.09 -31.65
C SER A 513 -34.57 -34.91 -30.68
N VAL A 514 -33.42 -34.29 -30.41
CA VAL A 514 -33.35 -33.02 -29.69
C VAL A 514 -33.54 -31.90 -30.71
N SER A 515 -34.76 -31.40 -30.85
CA SER A 515 -34.99 -30.09 -31.48
C SER A 515 -34.96 -29.02 -30.39
N THR A 516 -33.82 -28.38 -30.18
CA THR A 516 -33.75 -27.14 -29.41
C THR A 516 -33.33 -26.02 -30.34
N HIS A 517 -34.31 -25.23 -30.79
CA HIS A 517 -34.09 -23.86 -31.24
C HIS A 517 -33.94 -23.00 -29.98
N LEU A 518 -32.78 -22.38 -29.78
CA LEU A 518 -32.52 -21.42 -28.70
C LEU A 518 -31.97 -20.12 -29.27
#